data_AF-A0A420ZCF0-F1
#
_entry.id   AF-A0A420ZCF0-F1
#
_cell.length_a   1.000
_cell.length_b   1.000
_cell.length_c   1.000
_cell.angle_alpha   90.00
_cell.angle_beta   90.00
_cell.angle_gamma   90.00
#
_symmetry.space_group_name_H-M   'P 1'
#
loop_
_entity.id
_entity.type
_entity.pdbx_description
1 polymer ?
#
loop_
_entity_poly.entity_id
_entity_poly.type
_entity_poly.pdbx_seq_one_letter_code
_entity_poly.pdbx_strand_id
1 'polypeptide(L)'
;MAIKRGLVKEWEGVKFQNFPLDEEKETAGSKIWIFGGRYFSLFGHWAGVSYTGRYRFHSPRVSIKEIMGKTWNLRKMKEKVLIINAKGEKKEIEREYFCLAEAENPEPRFYACFIGGYYKRTLRGIGRDRSYRQFVEGEAEVLATTENSCRSGRYGNYASFIISENPLKIESEGVE
;
A
#
# COMPACT_ATOMS: atom_id res chain seq x y z
N MET A 1 -12.86 -1.65 18.64
CA MET A 1 -11.80 -0.78 19.20
C MET A 1 -10.50 -1.56 19.28
N ALA A 2 -9.36 -0.87 19.25
CA ALA A 2 -8.04 -1.50 19.43
C ALA A 2 -7.79 -1.81 20.91
N ILE A 3 -7.28 -3.00 21.19
CA ILE A 3 -6.92 -3.47 22.54
C ILE A 3 -5.53 -2.95 22.91
N LYS A 4 -4.60 -2.98 21.95
CA LYS A 4 -3.21 -2.56 22.12
C LYS A 4 -2.68 -1.98 20.83
N ARG A 5 -1.85 -0.94 20.94
CA ARG A 5 -1.09 -0.35 19.84
C ARG A 5 0.39 -0.37 20.17
N GLY A 6 1.23 -0.53 19.15
CA GLY A 6 2.69 -0.46 19.29
C GLY A 6 3.32 0.14 18.05
N LEU A 7 4.35 0.95 18.24
CA LEU A 7 5.23 1.41 17.16
C LEU A 7 6.09 0.24 16.70
N VAL A 8 6.16 0.01 15.39
CA VAL A 8 7.06 -0.96 14.78
C VAL A 8 8.34 -0.26 14.35
N LYS A 9 8.20 0.82 13.57
CA LYS A 9 9.32 1.62 13.06
C LYS A 9 8.81 3.02 12.66
N GLU A 10 9.69 4.00 12.73
CA GLU A 10 9.45 5.38 12.33
C GLU A 10 10.52 5.82 11.34
N TRP A 11 10.09 6.54 10.31
CA TRP A 11 10.96 7.23 9.35
C TRP A 11 10.60 8.71 9.40
N GLU A 12 11.55 9.53 9.81
CA GLU A 12 11.41 10.98 9.84
C GLU A 12 11.82 11.57 8.49
N GLY A 13 11.06 12.53 7.97
CA GLY A 13 11.45 13.22 6.74
C GLY A 13 11.10 12.44 5.44
N VAL A 14 9.94 11.78 5.37
CA VAL A 14 9.51 11.02 4.19
C VAL A 14 8.79 11.90 3.18
N LYS A 15 9.27 11.88 1.93
CA LYS A 15 8.64 12.50 0.76
C LYS A 15 8.00 11.45 -0.12
N PHE A 16 6.69 11.58 -0.38
CA PHE A 16 5.99 10.70 -1.31
C PHE A 16 6.21 11.16 -2.76
N GLN A 17 6.73 10.28 -3.61
CA GLN A 17 6.84 10.52 -5.05
C GLN A 17 5.54 10.22 -5.80
N ASN A 18 4.72 9.31 -5.25
CA ASN A 18 3.33 9.12 -5.66
C ASN A 18 2.47 8.74 -4.43
N PHE A 19 1.15 8.86 -4.58
CA PHE A 19 0.20 8.44 -3.55
C PHE A 19 -1.13 7.97 -4.16
N PRO A 20 -1.15 6.80 -4.82
CA PRO A 20 -2.30 6.31 -5.59
C PRO A 20 -3.28 5.54 -4.69
N LEU A 21 -3.54 6.04 -3.47
CA LEU A 21 -4.43 5.39 -2.52
C LEU A 21 -5.82 5.99 -2.56
N ASP A 22 -6.83 5.13 -2.44
CA ASP A 22 -8.22 5.56 -2.31
C ASP A 22 -8.56 5.93 -0.87
N GLU A 23 -9.33 7.01 -0.71
CA GLU A 23 -9.92 7.38 0.57
C GLU A 23 -11.02 6.37 0.92
N GLU A 24 -10.92 5.69 2.06
CA GLU A 24 -11.98 4.80 2.54
C GLU A 24 -13.01 5.57 3.36
N LYS A 25 -12.53 6.46 4.25
CA LYS A 25 -13.37 7.28 5.12
C LYS A 25 -12.60 8.38 5.81
N GLU A 26 -13.35 9.36 6.25
CA GLU A 26 -12.90 10.36 7.21
C GLU A 26 -13.35 9.99 8.64
N THR A 27 -12.51 10.30 9.61
CA THR A 27 -12.80 10.19 11.05
C THR A 27 -12.64 11.57 11.72
N ALA A 28 -13.01 11.69 13.00
CA ALA A 28 -12.94 12.95 13.74
C ALA A 28 -11.56 13.65 13.72
N GLY A 29 -10.46 12.89 13.53
CA GLY A 29 -9.10 13.47 13.51
C GLY A 29 -8.20 12.99 12.37
N SER A 30 -8.68 12.17 11.43
CA SER A 30 -7.85 11.66 10.34
C SER A 30 -8.64 11.26 9.09
N LYS A 31 -7.99 11.35 7.93
CA LYS A 31 -8.41 10.64 6.72
C LYS A 31 -7.72 9.28 6.66
N ILE A 32 -8.48 8.25 6.31
CA ILE A 32 -7.98 6.89 6.18
C ILE A 32 -7.94 6.52 4.69
N TRP A 33 -6.74 6.28 4.20
CA TRP A 33 -6.46 5.79 2.86
C TRP A 33 -6.14 4.30 2.88
N ILE A 34 -6.46 3.58 1.81
CA ILE A 34 -6.26 2.12 1.75
C ILE A 34 -5.20 1.77 0.73
N PHE A 35 -4.21 1.01 1.19
CA PHE A 35 -3.28 0.29 0.35
C PHE A 35 -3.63 -1.19 0.36
N GLY A 36 -3.85 -1.77 -0.81
CA GLY A 36 -4.26 -3.16 -0.98
C GLY A 36 -5.75 -3.47 -0.81
N GLY A 37 -6.09 -4.76 -0.85
CA GLY A 37 -7.48 -5.18 -0.92
C GLY A 37 -8.14 -4.77 -2.25
N ARG A 38 -9.48 -4.68 -2.28
CA ARG A 38 -10.22 -4.20 -3.46
C ARG A 38 -10.07 -2.71 -3.76
N TYR A 39 -9.38 -1.95 -2.89
CA TYR A 39 -9.29 -0.48 -2.93
C TYR A 39 -7.95 0.01 -3.47
N PHE A 40 -7.11 -0.91 -3.95
CA PHE A 40 -5.86 -0.55 -4.56
C PHE A 40 -5.70 -1.31 -5.86
N SER A 41 -5.69 -0.57 -6.94
CA SER A 41 -5.22 -1.09 -8.21
C SER A 41 -4.65 0.04 -9.04
N LEU A 42 -3.42 -0.13 -9.50
CA LEU A 42 -2.85 0.71 -10.54
C LEU A 42 -3.55 0.47 -11.89
N PHE A 43 -4.24 -0.67 -12.07
CA PHE A 43 -4.75 -1.16 -13.36
C PHE A 43 -6.23 -1.63 -13.32
N GLY A 44 -7.02 -1.24 -12.30
CA GLY A 44 -8.45 -1.57 -12.16
C GLY A 44 -8.83 -2.81 -11.31
N HIS A 45 -10.12 -3.06 -11.09
CA HIS A 45 -10.64 -4.09 -10.18
C HIS A 45 -11.43 -5.19 -10.89
N TRP A 46 -11.32 -6.45 -10.42
CA TRP A 46 -11.99 -7.60 -11.03
C TRP A 46 -12.82 -8.42 -10.03
N ALA A 47 -13.98 -8.89 -10.49
CA ALA A 47 -14.85 -9.79 -9.73
C ALA A 47 -14.26 -11.21 -9.67
N GLY A 48 -14.48 -11.93 -8.56
CA GLY A 48 -14.01 -13.31 -8.39
C GLY A 48 -12.50 -13.45 -8.07
N VAL A 49 -11.89 -12.38 -7.57
CA VAL A 49 -10.47 -12.31 -7.21
C VAL A 49 -10.30 -12.34 -5.69
N SER A 50 -9.31 -13.10 -5.22
CA SER A 50 -8.87 -13.06 -3.83
C SER A 50 -7.87 -11.92 -3.63
N TYR A 51 -7.95 -11.20 -2.52
CA TYR A 51 -7.09 -10.07 -2.21
C TYR A 51 -6.36 -10.30 -0.88
N THR A 52 -5.09 -9.96 -0.82
CA THR A 52 -4.26 -10.01 0.40
C THR A 52 -3.49 -8.71 0.60
N GLY A 53 -2.94 -8.51 1.80
CA GLY A 53 -2.12 -7.33 2.13
C GLY A 53 -2.92 -6.03 2.13
N ARG A 54 -3.89 -5.88 3.04
CA ARG A 54 -4.65 -4.62 3.19
C ARG A 54 -4.12 -3.81 4.37
N TYR A 55 -3.60 -2.63 4.07
CA TYR A 55 -3.03 -1.68 5.01
C TYR A 55 -3.82 -0.37 5.01
N ARG A 56 -3.91 0.26 6.17
CA ARG A 56 -4.52 1.58 6.33
C ARG A 56 -3.43 2.62 6.50
N PHE A 57 -3.61 3.77 5.86
CA PHE A 57 -2.80 4.96 6.03
C PHE A 57 -3.65 6.01 6.72
N HIS A 58 -3.33 6.30 7.97
CA HIS A 58 -3.94 7.36 8.75
C HIS A 58 -3.16 8.64 8.48
N SER A 59 -3.83 9.67 7.97
CA SER A 59 -3.22 10.96 7.68
C SER A 59 -4.03 12.08 8.36
N PRO A 60 -3.43 13.27 8.57
CA PRO A 60 -4.21 14.47 8.85
C PRO A 60 -5.24 14.72 7.73
N ARG A 61 -6.19 15.63 7.97
CA ARG A 61 -7.23 15.95 6.98
C ARG A 61 -6.67 16.82 5.85
N VAL A 62 -5.84 16.21 5.01
CA VAL A 62 -5.17 16.84 3.88
C VAL A 62 -5.52 16.11 2.58
N SER A 63 -5.38 16.83 1.47
CA SER A 63 -5.54 16.27 0.12
C SER A 63 -4.33 15.45 -0.32
N ILE A 64 -4.49 14.63 -1.36
CA ILE A 64 -3.37 13.90 -2.00
C ILE A 64 -2.28 14.88 -2.48
N LYS A 65 -2.67 16.05 -3.00
CA LYS A 65 -1.72 17.10 -3.44
C LYS A 65 -0.84 17.58 -2.29
N GLU A 66 -1.41 17.74 -1.10
CA GLU A 66 -0.66 18.13 0.09
C GLU A 66 0.22 16.98 0.62
N ILE A 67 -0.29 15.74 0.58
CA ILE A 67 0.51 14.55 0.94
C ILE A 67 1.76 14.47 0.04
N MET A 68 1.59 14.64 -1.26
CA MET A 68 2.72 14.66 -2.21
C MET A 68 3.55 15.95 -2.11
N GLY A 69 2.95 17.07 -1.71
CA GLY A 69 3.58 18.39 -1.65
C GLY A 69 4.49 18.60 -0.43
N LYS A 70 4.23 17.89 0.68
CA LYS A 70 4.96 18.04 1.95
C LYS A 70 5.89 16.87 2.26
N THR A 71 6.55 16.97 3.40
CA THR A 71 7.40 15.94 4.00
C THR A 71 6.76 15.47 5.32
N TRP A 72 6.86 14.18 5.61
CA TRP A 72 6.07 13.52 6.66
C TRP A 72 6.93 12.66 7.57
N ASN A 73 6.58 12.59 8.85
CA ASN A 73 7.01 11.52 9.72
C ASN A 73 6.08 10.32 9.50
N LEU A 74 6.62 9.26 8.90
CA LEU A 74 5.92 8.02 8.60
C LEU A 74 6.15 7.04 9.74
N ARG A 75 5.07 6.55 10.35
CA ARG A 75 5.13 5.52 11.39
C ARG A 75 4.43 4.26 10.94
N LYS A 76 5.14 3.12 10.98
CA LYS A 76 4.52 1.80 10.88
C LYS A 76 4.12 1.36 12.27
N MET A 77 2.83 1.07 12.42
CA MET A 77 2.19 0.73 13.68
C MET A 77 1.59 -0.67 13.58
N LYS A 78 1.51 -1.36 14.72
CA LYS A 78 0.72 -2.58 14.87
C LYS A 78 -0.39 -2.36 15.88
N GLU A 79 -1.57 -2.89 15.61
CA GLU A 79 -2.67 -2.92 16.56
C GLU A 79 -3.29 -4.31 16.69
N LYS A 80 -3.63 -4.68 17.92
CA LYS A 80 -4.49 -5.83 18.20
C LYS A 80 -5.94 -5.36 18.24
N VAL A 81 -6.80 -5.98 17.43
CA VAL A 81 -8.23 -5.69 17.39
C VAL A 81 -9.04 -6.96 17.55
N LEU A 82 -10.16 -6.86 18.25
CA LEU A 82 -11.19 -7.88 18.25
C LEU A 82 -12.09 -7.67 17.03
N ILE A 83 -12.19 -8.69 16.20
CA ILE A 83 -13.16 -8.78 15.11
C ILE A 83 -14.17 -9.86 15.43
N ILE A 84 -15.40 -9.68 14.95
CA ILE A 84 -16.41 -10.73 14.96
C ILE A 84 -16.30 -11.41 13.59
N ASN A 85 -16.01 -12.70 13.56
CA ASN A 85 -15.93 -13.44 12.31
C ASN A 85 -17.34 -13.68 11.71
N ALA A 86 -17.40 -14.25 10.51
CA ALA A 86 -18.68 -14.55 9.84
C ALA A 86 -19.57 -15.53 10.62
N LYS A 87 -19.02 -16.26 11.60
CA LYS A 87 -19.74 -17.17 12.50
C LYS A 87 -20.20 -16.52 13.81
N GLY A 88 -19.96 -15.22 13.99
CA GLY A 88 -20.31 -14.49 15.21
C GLY A 88 -19.28 -14.62 16.34
N GLU A 89 -18.16 -15.30 16.13
CA GLU A 89 -17.14 -15.53 17.16
C GLU A 89 -16.17 -14.36 17.23
N LYS A 90 -15.81 -13.97 18.46
CA LYS A 90 -14.77 -12.96 18.69
C LYS A 90 -13.40 -13.57 18.42
N LYS A 91 -12.68 -13.00 17.46
CA LYS A 91 -11.31 -13.35 17.12
C LYS A 91 -10.42 -12.14 17.30
N GLU A 92 -9.31 -12.33 18.00
CA GLU A 92 -8.23 -11.34 18.04
C GLU A 92 -7.40 -11.44 16.77
N ILE A 93 -7.18 -10.31 16.11
CA ILE A 93 -6.25 -10.19 15.01
C ILE A 93 -5.25 -9.09 15.31
N GLU A 94 -4.00 -9.33 14.95
CA GLU A 94 -2.99 -8.28 14.87
C GLU A 94 -2.94 -7.78 13.42
N ARG A 95 -2.90 -6.46 13.26
CA ARG A 95 -2.82 -5.82 11.94
C ARG A 95 -1.88 -4.63 11.97
N GLU A 96 -1.16 -4.46 10.87
CA GLU A 96 -0.27 -3.33 10.66
C GLU A 96 -0.99 -2.20 9.93
N TYR A 97 -0.57 -0.97 10.20
CA TYR A 97 -1.05 0.23 9.54
C TYR A 97 0.02 1.32 9.58
N PHE A 98 -0.15 2.36 8.78
CA PHE A 98 0.75 3.48 8.69
C PHE A 98 0.08 4.74 9.22
N CYS A 99 0.86 5.62 9.84
CA CYS A 99 0.45 6.94 10.26
C CYS A 99 1.37 7.98 9.62
N LEU A 100 0.78 9.08 9.15
CA LEU A 100 1.47 10.28 8.73
C LEU A 100 1.30 11.35 9.80
N ALA A 101 2.39 12.01 10.16
CA ALA A 101 2.39 13.26 10.89
C ALA A 101 3.23 14.26 10.10
N GLU A 102 2.84 15.53 10.10
CA GLU A 102 3.61 16.57 9.42
C GLU A 102 5.02 16.64 10.05
N ALA A 103 6.05 16.64 9.21
CA ALA A 103 7.42 16.76 9.69
C ALA A 103 7.71 18.22 10.04
N GLU A 104 8.45 18.45 11.13
CA GLU A 104 8.90 19.80 11.51
C GLU A 104 9.91 20.36 10.50
N ASN A 105 10.78 19.49 9.96
CA ASN A 105 11.73 19.85 8.91
C ASN A 105 11.15 19.50 7.52
N PRO A 106 11.08 20.46 6.57
CA PRO A 106 10.61 20.18 5.22
C PRO A 106 11.60 19.37 4.37
N GLU A 107 12.88 19.26 4.76
CA GLU A 107 13.90 18.53 3.99
C GLU A 107 13.65 17.01 3.99
N PRO A 108 13.51 16.39 2.80
CA PRO A 108 13.38 14.93 2.69
C PRO A 108 14.67 14.22 3.10
N ARG A 109 14.54 13.22 3.98
CA ARG A 109 15.57 12.21 4.29
C ARG A 109 15.29 10.88 3.62
N PHE A 110 14.03 10.61 3.31
CA PHE A 110 13.60 9.40 2.64
C PHE A 110 12.59 9.72 1.55
N TYR A 111 12.56 8.87 0.54
CA TYR A 111 11.63 8.93 -0.58
C TYR A 111 10.82 7.64 -0.62
N ALA A 112 9.50 7.79 -0.64
CA ALA A 112 8.57 6.68 -0.61
C ALA A 112 7.70 6.66 -1.87
N CYS A 113 7.42 5.46 -2.36
CA CYS A 113 6.66 5.25 -3.58
C CYS A 113 5.84 3.96 -3.49
N PHE A 114 4.72 3.94 -4.20
CA PHE A 114 3.92 2.75 -4.46
C PHE A 114 4.22 2.29 -5.88
N ILE A 115 4.76 1.09 -6.01
CA ILE A 115 5.02 0.43 -7.30
C ILE A 115 4.13 -0.80 -7.42
N GLY A 116 3.84 -1.23 -8.63
CA GLY A 116 3.12 -2.47 -8.81
C GLY A 116 3.24 -3.05 -10.20
N GLY A 117 2.44 -4.08 -10.42
CA GLY A 117 2.45 -4.83 -11.64
C GLY A 117 1.23 -5.71 -11.77
N TYR A 118 1.11 -6.32 -12.93
CA TYR A 118 0.15 -7.37 -13.17
C TYR A 118 0.79 -8.50 -13.96
N TYR A 119 0.19 -9.68 -13.84
CA TYR A 119 0.52 -10.83 -14.67
C TYR A 119 -0.77 -11.40 -15.24
N LYS A 120 -0.69 -11.87 -16.48
CA LYS A 120 -1.73 -12.62 -17.17
C LYS A 120 -1.09 -13.72 -17.99
N ARG A 121 -1.25 -14.95 -17.51
CA ARG A 121 -0.79 -16.18 -18.15
C ARG A 121 -1.90 -16.80 -18.99
N THR A 122 -1.53 -17.21 -20.19
CA THR A 122 -2.44 -17.85 -21.13
C THR A 122 -2.57 -19.35 -20.87
N LEU A 123 -3.64 -19.97 -21.38
CA LEU A 123 -3.78 -21.44 -21.32
C LEU A 123 -2.93 -22.04 -22.43
N ARG A 124 -1.88 -22.79 -22.05
CA ARG A 124 -1.20 -23.77 -22.90
C ARG A 124 -1.04 -23.31 -24.37
N GLY A 125 -0.45 -22.13 -24.60
CA GLY A 125 -0.09 -21.64 -25.94
C GLY A 125 -1.18 -20.91 -26.74
N ILE A 126 -2.38 -20.69 -26.19
CA ILE A 126 -3.42 -19.89 -26.85
C ILE A 126 -3.40 -18.45 -26.29
N GLY A 127 -2.69 -17.57 -27.00
CA GLY A 127 -2.51 -16.15 -26.67
C GLY A 127 -1.06 -15.82 -26.27
N ARG A 128 -0.80 -14.54 -25.99
CA ARG A 128 0.48 -14.08 -25.43
C ARG A 128 0.33 -13.77 -23.95
N ASP A 129 1.30 -14.20 -23.16
CA ASP A 129 1.42 -13.74 -21.78
C ASP A 129 1.59 -12.22 -21.77
N ARG A 130 0.87 -11.57 -20.86
CA ARG A 130 0.96 -10.13 -20.65
C ARG A 130 1.31 -9.91 -19.21
N SER A 131 2.51 -9.41 -19.00
CA SER A 131 2.99 -9.04 -17.67
C SER A 131 3.46 -7.62 -17.78
N TYR A 132 3.21 -6.86 -16.73
CA TYR A 132 3.75 -5.53 -16.52
C TYR A 132 4.29 -5.48 -15.10
N ARG A 133 5.48 -4.90 -14.93
CA ARG A 133 6.07 -4.70 -13.61
C ARG A 133 6.75 -3.35 -13.52
N GLN A 134 6.51 -2.65 -12.44
CA GLN A 134 7.37 -1.57 -11.97
C GLN A 134 8.41 -2.11 -11.00
N PHE A 135 9.61 -1.56 -11.09
CA PHE A 135 10.71 -1.85 -10.19
C PHE A 135 11.54 -0.58 -9.97
N VAL A 136 12.44 -0.63 -9.01
CA VAL A 136 13.33 0.48 -8.68
C VAL A 136 14.76 0.12 -9.04
N GLU A 137 15.47 1.08 -9.65
CA GLU A 137 16.92 1.01 -9.76
C GLU A 137 17.56 1.40 -8.42
N GLY A 138 18.32 0.48 -7.81
CA GLY A 138 19.04 0.71 -6.55
C GLY A 138 18.38 0.05 -5.33
N GLU A 139 18.83 0.45 -4.14
CA GLU A 139 18.39 -0.13 -2.88
C GLU A 139 17.13 0.56 -2.34
N ALA A 140 16.09 -0.23 -2.10
CA ALA A 140 14.85 0.21 -1.47
C ALA A 140 14.33 -0.84 -0.47
N GLU A 141 13.82 -0.38 0.67
CA GLU A 141 13.15 -1.21 1.67
C GLU A 141 11.67 -1.37 1.28
N VAL A 142 11.17 -2.60 1.28
CA VAL A 142 9.74 -2.89 1.08
C VAL A 142 9.01 -2.83 2.43
N LEU A 143 8.11 -1.87 2.58
CA LEU A 143 7.38 -1.63 3.84
C LEU A 143 6.09 -2.44 3.96
N ALA A 144 5.43 -2.70 2.82
CA ALA A 144 4.22 -3.50 2.73
C ALA A 144 4.03 -4.02 1.30
N THR A 145 3.42 -5.19 1.16
CA THR A 145 3.05 -5.78 -0.13
C THR A 145 1.57 -6.14 -0.14
N THR A 146 0.94 -5.98 -1.30
CA THR A 146 -0.42 -6.41 -1.56
C THR A 146 -0.46 -7.17 -2.87
N GLU A 147 -1.33 -8.15 -2.95
CA GLU A 147 -1.59 -8.87 -4.19
C GLU A 147 -3.06 -9.22 -4.31
N ASN A 148 -3.47 -9.42 -5.54
CA ASN A 148 -4.74 -10.03 -5.85
C ASN A 148 -4.50 -11.13 -6.88
N SER A 149 -5.28 -12.19 -6.80
CA SER A 149 -5.16 -13.32 -7.72
C SER A 149 -6.52 -13.92 -7.99
N CYS A 150 -6.79 -14.24 -9.25
CA CYS A 150 -8.00 -14.98 -9.59
C CYS A 150 -7.90 -16.43 -9.10
N ARG A 151 -9.05 -17.10 -8.96
CA ARG A 151 -9.10 -18.50 -8.53
C ARG A 151 -8.23 -19.43 -9.39
N SER A 152 -8.08 -19.14 -10.68
CA SER A 152 -7.25 -19.95 -11.58
C SER A 152 -5.75 -19.68 -11.46
N GLY A 153 -5.34 -18.67 -10.68
CA GLY A 153 -3.94 -18.24 -10.55
C GLY A 153 -3.33 -17.65 -11.83
N ARG A 154 -4.13 -17.51 -12.89
CA ARG A 154 -3.65 -17.08 -14.22
C ARG A 154 -3.49 -15.58 -14.35
N TYR A 155 -4.24 -14.81 -13.59
CA TYR A 155 -4.12 -13.36 -13.61
C TYR A 155 -4.22 -12.78 -12.21
N GLY A 156 -3.51 -11.70 -12.00
CA GLY A 156 -3.42 -11.02 -10.73
C GLY A 156 -2.59 -9.77 -10.83
N ASN A 157 -2.76 -8.90 -9.84
CA ASN A 157 -2.01 -7.67 -9.66
C ASN A 157 -1.23 -7.79 -8.36
N TYR A 158 -0.11 -7.10 -8.28
CA TYR A 158 0.64 -6.94 -7.05
C TYR A 158 1.14 -5.52 -6.93
N ALA A 159 1.41 -5.10 -5.70
CA ALA A 159 2.03 -3.82 -5.44
C ALA A 159 2.82 -3.84 -4.15
N SER A 160 3.81 -2.96 -4.10
CA SER A 160 4.70 -2.77 -2.97
C SER A 160 4.73 -1.29 -2.62
N PHE A 161 4.60 -1.00 -1.32
CA PHE A 161 4.95 0.28 -0.76
C PHE A 161 6.42 0.21 -0.34
N ILE A 162 7.23 1.08 -0.92
CA ILE A 162 8.68 1.07 -0.78
C ILE A 162 9.21 2.41 -0.29
N ILE A 163 10.41 2.38 0.30
CA ILE A 163 11.11 3.57 0.78
C ILE A 163 12.62 3.43 0.53
N SER A 164 13.30 4.53 0.24
CA SER A 164 14.76 4.61 0.13
C SER A 164 15.27 5.95 0.68
N GLU A 165 16.56 6.02 1.00
CA GLU A 165 17.23 7.27 1.39
C GLU A 165 17.45 8.19 0.19
N ASN A 166 17.49 7.64 -1.02
CA ASN A 166 17.65 8.39 -2.27
C ASN A 166 16.33 8.49 -3.05
N PRO A 167 16.14 9.53 -3.89
CA PRO A 167 15.00 9.60 -4.80
C PRO A 167 14.86 8.33 -5.63
N LEU A 168 13.69 7.70 -5.60
CA LEU A 168 13.46 6.43 -6.30
C LEU A 168 13.32 6.71 -7.80
N LYS A 169 14.11 6.01 -8.62
CA LYS A 169 13.93 5.94 -10.07
C LYS A 169 13.11 4.70 -10.40
N ILE A 170 11.86 4.93 -10.80
CA ILE A 170 10.92 3.86 -11.12
C ILE A 170 11.06 3.52 -12.60
N GLU A 171 11.39 2.28 -12.88
CA GLU A 171 11.43 1.71 -14.23
C GLU A 171 10.27 0.73 -14.41
N SER A 172 9.89 0.47 -15.66
CA SER A 172 8.84 -0.49 -15.99
C SER A 172 9.27 -1.45 -17.09
N GLU A 173 8.77 -2.67 -17.02
CA GLU A 173 8.98 -3.70 -18.04
C GLU A 173 7.65 -4.38 -18.36
N GLY A 174 7.45 -4.67 -19.64
CA GLY A 174 6.30 -5.43 -20.12
C GLY A 174 5.33 -4.59 -20.94
N VAL A 175 4.08 -5.05 -21.01
CA VAL A 175 3.02 -4.38 -21.79
C VAL A 175 2.04 -3.80 -20.78
N GLU A 176 1.87 -2.47 -20.76
CA GLU A 176 0.91 -1.76 -19.91
C GLU A 176 -0.54 -1.99 -20.36
#